data_AF-A0A497GZ66-F1
#
_entry.id   AF-A0A497GZ66-F1
#
_cell.length_a   1.000
_cell.length_b   1.000
_cell.length_c   1.000
_cell.angle_alpha   90.00
_cell.angle_beta   90.00
_cell.angle_gamma   90.00
#
_symmetry.space_group_name_H-M   'P 1'
#
loop_
_entity.id
_entity.type
_entity.pdbx_description
1 polymer ?
#
loop_
_entity_poly.entity_id
_entity_poly.type
_entity_poly.pdbx_seq_one_letter_code
_entity_poly.pdbx_strand_id
1 'polypeptide(L)'
;FSSLAFAASMGMGVTFAAITVLLYQGILTLGASLFQAFLTDAMITEMTATGGVIILGIGLLLLEIKRVKVANFLPALAIAPLLVTLWAWLGLQK
;
A
#
# COMPACT_ATOMS: atom_id res chain seq x y z
N PHE A 1 2.55 -13.63 1.98
CA PHE A 1 2.17 -14.43 0.79
C PHE A 1 3.37 -14.68 -0.11
N SER A 2 4.01 -13.66 -0.71
CA SER A 2 5.17 -13.83 -1.61
C SER A 2 6.39 -14.51 -0.96
N SER A 3 6.53 -14.44 0.37
CA SER A 3 7.57 -15.13 1.13
C SER A 3 7.56 -16.65 0.93
N LEU A 4 6.40 -17.27 0.67
CA LEU A 4 6.31 -18.71 0.41
C LEU A 4 6.94 -19.08 -0.94
N ALA A 5 6.62 -18.31 -1.98
CA ALA A 5 7.20 -18.49 -3.31
C ALA A 5 8.72 -18.22 -3.30
N PHE A 6 9.16 -17.16 -2.62
CA PHE A 6 10.59 -16.89 -2.49
C PHE A 6 11.31 -17.93 -1.64
N ALA A 7 10.71 -18.45 -0.57
CA ALA A 7 11.34 -19.48 0.25
C ALA A 7 11.49 -20.81 -0.50
N ALA A 8 10.53 -21.16 -1.38
CA ALA A 8 10.65 -22.33 -2.24
C ALA A 8 11.81 -22.20 -3.26
N SER A 9 12.06 -21.00 -3.78
CA SER A 9 13.10 -20.75 -4.79
C SER A 9 14.48 -20.41 -4.21
N MET A 10 14.54 -19.69 -3.09
CA MET A 10 15.76 -19.13 -2.48
C MET A 10 16.12 -19.78 -1.13
N GLY A 11 15.29 -20.71 -0.63
CA GLY A 11 15.56 -21.48 0.59
C GLY A 11 15.44 -20.70 1.90
N MET A 12 16.11 -21.18 2.94
CA MET A 12 16.09 -20.60 4.30
C MET A 12 16.58 -19.14 4.38
N GLY A 13 17.29 -18.65 3.35
CA GLY A 13 17.76 -17.27 3.28
C GLY A 13 16.64 -16.22 3.42
N VAL A 14 15.41 -16.57 3.02
CA VAL A 14 14.23 -15.69 3.10
C VAL A 14 13.84 -15.37 4.53
N THR A 15 14.14 -16.24 5.50
CA THR A 15 13.84 -15.99 6.92
C THR A 15 14.59 -14.76 7.44
N PHE A 16 15.79 -14.49 6.93
CA PHE A 16 16.56 -13.29 7.32
C PHE A 16 15.90 -11.99 6.84
N ALA A 17 15.07 -12.02 5.79
CA ALA A 17 14.31 -10.84 5.34
C ALA A 17 13.25 -10.40 6.37
N ALA A 18 12.86 -11.26 7.32
CA ALA A 18 11.92 -10.91 8.37
C ALA A 18 12.40 -9.70 9.19
N ILE A 19 13.71 -9.57 9.44
CA ILE A 19 14.27 -8.43 10.17
C ILE A 19 14.06 -7.14 9.38
N THR A 20 14.42 -7.13 8.10
CA THR A 20 14.25 -5.95 7.23
C THR A 20 12.78 -5.58 7.07
N VAL A 21 11.90 -6.57 6.86
CA VAL A 21 10.46 -6.35 6.74
C VAL A 21 9.90 -5.80 8.04
N LEU A 22 10.30 -6.35 9.20
CA LEU A 22 9.85 -5.88 10.51
C LEU A 22 10.29 -4.44 10.77
N LEU A 23 11.52 -4.07 10.39
CA LEU A 23 11.97 -2.69 10.50
C LEU A 23 11.18 -1.76 9.56
N TYR A 24 11.10 -2.07 8.27
CA TYR A 24 10.42 -1.20 7.30
C TYR A 24 8.91 -1.10 7.60
N GLN A 25 8.22 -2.23 7.72
CA GLN A 25 6.78 -2.25 8.00
C GLN A 25 6.48 -1.74 9.40
N GLY A 26 7.32 -2.06 10.39
CA GLY A 26 7.17 -1.57 11.75
C GLY A 26 7.29 -0.05 11.84
N ILE A 27 8.32 0.54 11.21
CA ILE A 27 8.49 1.99 11.15
C ILE A 27 7.32 2.65 10.43
N LEU A 28 6.87 2.11 9.29
CA LEU A 28 5.72 2.65 8.58
C LEU A 28 4.43 2.55 9.39
N THR A 29 4.20 1.43 10.08
CA THR A 29 2.99 1.21 10.90
C THR A 29 2.98 2.13 12.12
N LEU A 30 4.10 2.22 12.84
CA LEU A 30 4.24 3.15 13.96
C LEU A 30 4.17 4.60 13.50
N GLY A 31 4.82 4.93 12.38
CA GLY A 31 4.75 6.25 11.74
C GLY A 31 3.32 6.64 11.36
N ALA A 32 2.53 5.71 10.82
CA ALA A 32 1.12 5.95 10.47
C ALA A 32 0.27 6.34 11.69
N SER A 33 0.60 5.84 12.89
CA SER A 33 -0.11 6.22 14.11
C SER A 33 -0.01 7.72 14.43
N LEU A 34 1.09 8.40 14.03
CA LEU A 34 1.23 9.85 14.19
C LEU A 34 0.24 10.63 13.32
N PHE A 35 -0.24 10.02 12.23
CA PHE A 35 -1.17 10.64 11.28
C PHE A 35 -2.64 10.29 11.55
N GLN A 36 -2.95 9.46 12.55
CA GLN A 36 -4.34 9.08 12.88
C GLN A 36 -5.24 10.30 13.14
N ALA A 37 -4.72 11.36 13.74
CA ALA A 37 -5.50 12.58 14.00
C ALA A 37 -5.97 13.30 12.71
N PHE A 38 -5.32 13.04 11.57
CA PHE A 38 -5.62 13.68 10.28
C PHE A 38 -6.36 12.75 9.31
N LEU A 39 -6.39 11.44 9.58
CA LEU A 39 -6.97 10.45 8.69
C LEU A 39 -8.34 10.03 9.20
N THR A 40 -9.38 10.35 8.41
CA THR A 40 -10.75 9.89 8.66
C THR A 40 -10.96 8.47 8.11
N ASP A 41 -11.98 7.76 8.60
CA ASP A 41 -12.30 6.41 8.11
C ASP A 41 -12.56 6.38 6.59
N ALA A 42 -13.16 7.44 6.05
CA ALA A 42 -13.39 7.58 4.60
C ALA A 42 -12.06 7.70 3.84
N MET A 43 -11.11 8.50 4.33
CA MET A 43 -9.77 8.61 3.73
C MET A 43 -9.04 7.27 3.76
N ILE A 44 -9.09 6.56 4.89
CA ILE A 44 -8.45 5.25 5.04
C ILE A 44 -9.05 4.26 4.05
N THR A 45 -10.38 4.24 3.92
CA THR A 45 -11.09 3.36 2.97
C THR A 45 -10.63 3.59 1.53
N GLU A 46 -10.59 4.84 1.08
CA GLU A 46 -10.15 5.19 -0.28
C GLU A 46 -8.64 4.92 -0.50
N MET A 47 -7.81 5.16 0.52
CA MET A 47 -6.39 4.79 0.47
C MET A 47 -6.21 3.27 0.36
N THR A 48 -6.97 2.49 1.14
CA THR A 48 -6.94 1.02 1.08
C THR A 48 -7.43 0.50 -0.28
N ALA A 49 -8.50 1.08 -0.83
CA ALA A 49 -8.99 0.74 -2.16
C ALA A 49 -7.92 1.02 -3.23
N THR A 50 -7.33 2.21 -3.21
CA THR A 50 -6.25 2.62 -4.11
C THR A 50 -5.04 1.70 -3.99
N GLY A 51 -4.61 1.42 -2.75
CA GLY A 51 -3.52 0.49 -2.46
C GLY A 51 -3.79 -0.93 -2.96
N GLY A 52 -5.03 -1.42 -2.83
CA GLY A 52 -5.44 -2.72 -3.35
C GLY A 52 -5.29 -2.82 -4.87
N VAL A 53 -5.67 -1.77 -5.60
CA VAL A 53 -5.49 -1.70 -7.07
C VAL A 53 -4.01 -1.67 -7.45
N ILE A 54 -3.18 -0.93 -6.70
CA ILE A 54 -1.73 -0.91 -6.89
C ILE A 54 -1.16 -2.33 -6.68
N ILE A 55 -1.55 -3.03 -5.62
CA ILE A 55 -1.12 -4.41 -5.33
C ILE A 55 -1.54 -5.37 -6.44
N LEU A 56 -2.76 -5.24 -7.00
CA LEU A 56 -3.17 -6.00 -8.18
C LEU A 56 -2.24 -5.74 -9.37
N GLY A 57 -1.86 -4.48 -9.61
CA GLY A 57 -0.86 -4.12 -10.62
C GLY A 57 0.50 -4.80 -10.41
N ILE A 58 0.95 -4.91 -9.15
CA ILE A 58 2.18 -5.66 -8.80
C ILE A 58 2.00 -7.15 -9.12
N GLY A 59 0.84 -7.73 -8.82
CA GLY A 59 0.53 -9.11 -9.17
C GLY A 59 0.65 -9.38 -10.68
N LEU A 60 0.09 -8.51 -11.52
CA LEU A 60 0.20 -8.60 -12.98
C LEU A 60 1.65 -8.47 -13.48
N LEU A 61 2.45 -7.63 -12.80
CA LEU A 61 3.87 -7.46 -13.10
C LEU A 61 4.67 -8.73 -12.74
N LEU A 62 4.40 -9.34 -11.58
CA LEU A 62 5.07 -10.55 -11.11
C LEU A 62 4.72 -11.79 -11.93
N LEU A 63 3.48 -11.88 -12.43
CA LEU A 63 3.04 -12.95 -13.33
C LEU A 63 3.52 -12.74 -14.79
N GLU A 64 4.27 -11.67 -15.06
CA GLU A 64 4.77 -11.29 -16.38
C GLU A 64 3.67 -11.09 -17.45
N ILE A 65 2.40 -10.98 -17.04
CA ILE A 65 1.26 -10.77 -17.96
C ILE A 65 1.34 -9.38 -18.59
N LYS A 66 1.66 -8.35 -17.78
CA LYS A 66 1.76 -6.96 -18.23
C LYS A 66 2.77 -6.18 -17.41
N ARG A 67 3.75 -5.58 -18.10
CA ARG A 67 4.72 -4.67 -17.46
C ARG A 67 4.09 -3.30 -17.21
N VAL A 68 3.41 -3.17 -16.07
CA VAL A 68 2.88 -1.89 -15.59
C VAL A 68 3.94 -1.21 -14.73
N LYS A 69 4.19 0.08 -14.95
CA LYS A 69 5.09 0.89 -14.11
C LYS A 69 4.40 1.27 -12.80
N VAL A 70 4.18 0.28 -11.93
CA VAL A 70 3.35 0.43 -10.72
C VAL A 70 3.89 1.52 -9.78
N ALA A 71 5.21 1.73 -9.74
CA ALA A 71 5.84 2.80 -8.96
C ALA A 71 5.33 4.20 -9.35
N ASN A 72 4.93 4.44 -10.61
CA ASN A 72 4.38 5.72 -11.04
C ASN A 72 3.00 6.01 -10.44
N PHE A 73 2.32 4.99 -9.89
CA PHE A 73 1.03 5.12 -9.23
C PHE A 73 1.16 5.32 -7.71
N LEU A 74 2.37 5.27 -7.14
CA LEU A 74 2.58 5.56 -5.71
C LEU A 74 2.03 6.94 -5.27
N PRO A 75 2.13 8.02 -6.06
CA PRO A 75 1.51 9.31 -5.72
C PRO A 75 0.00 9.24 -5.52
N ALA A 76 -0.69 8.26 -6.13
CA ALA A 76 -2.12 8.08 -5.98
C ALA A 76 -2.55 7.82 -4.53
N LEU A 77 -1.68 7.19 -3.71
CA LEU A 77 -1.95 6.97 -2.28
C LEU A 77 -2.02 8.27 -1.48
N ALA A 78 -1.31 9.33 -1.91
CA ALA A 78 -1.41 10.65 -1.31
C ALA A 78 -2.57 11.46 -1.91
N ILE A 79 -2.92 11.22 -3.17
CA ILE A 79 -4.04 11.89 -3.84
C ILE A 79 -5.39 11.39 -3.30
N ALA A 80 -5.54 10.11 -2.98
CA ALA A 80 -6.78 9.55 -2.44
C ALA A 80 -7.33 10.30 -1.21
N PRO A 81 -6.59 10.53 -0.12
CA PRO A 81 -7.09 11.28 1.03
C PRO A 81 -7.36 12.76 0.69
N LEU A 82 -6.58 13.36 -0.22
CA LEU A 82 -6.81 14.73 -0.71
C LEU A 82 -8.09 14.87 -1.53
N LEU A 83 -8.47 13.83 -2.27
CA LEU A 83 -9.76 13.80 -2.97
C LEU A 83 -10.91 13.70 -1.98
N VAL A 84 -10.76 12.91 -0.91
CA VAL A 84 -11.78 12.81 0.14
C VAL A 84 -11.96 14.13 0.88
N THR A 85 -10.88 14.85 1.21
CA THR A 85 -11.02 16.20 1.81
C THR A 85 -11.73 17.17 0.89
N LEU A 86 -11.37 17.19 -0.40
CA LEU A 86 -12.00 18.05 -1.39
C LEU A 86 -13.50 17.72 -1.53
N TRP A 87 -13.83 16.43 -1.55
CA TRP A 87 -15.21 15.95 -1.63
C TRP A 87 -16.04 16.32 -0.40
N ALA A 88 -15.45 16.21 0.79
CA ALA A 88 -16.07 16.65 2.03
C ALA A 88 -16.30 18.17 2.05
N TRP A 89 -15.33 18.96 1.56
CA TRP A 89 -15.44 20.41 1.44
C TRP A 89 -16.52 20.86 0.44
N LEU A 90 -16.72 20.11 -0.64
CA LEU A 90 -17.80 20.31 -1.62
C LEU A 90 -19.20 20.03 -1.06
N GLY A 91 -19.34 19.54 0.17
CA GLY A 91 -20.64 19.30 0.82
C GLY A 91 -21.46 18.18 0.19
N LEU A 92 -20.82 17.28 -0.58
CA LEU A 92 -21.48 16.15 -1.25
C LEU A 92 -21.66 14.92 -0.34
N GLN A 93 -21.35 15.04 0.95
CA GLN A 93 -21.71 14.05 1.95
C GLN A 93 -23.16 14.23 2.38
N LYS A 94 -24.08 13.64 1.62
CA LYS A 94 -25.26 13.04 2.23
C LYS A 94 -24.92 11.62 2.67
#